data_AF-A0A0P7CCQ7-F1
#
_entry.id   AF-A0A0P7CCQ7-F1
#
_cell.length_a   1.000
_cell.length_b   1.000
_cell.length_c   1.000
_cell.angle_alpha   90.00
_cell.angle_beta   90.00
_cell.angle_gamma   90.00
#
_symmetry.space_group_name_H-M   'P 1'
#
loop_
_entity.id
_entity.type
_entity.pdbx_description
1 polymer ?
#
loop_
_entity_poly.entity_id
_entity_poly.type
_entity_poly.pdbx_seq_one_letter_code
_entity_poly.pdbx_strand_id
1 'polypeptide(L)'
;MGGRPDRLTEAEVTELARVLYHLGDALGVLDEAGADRSRLPHWQGRSSLEFWREINVLLDAGFLADGRRRILTAAARRFPVNEVFGPGADLPPPTEGGSATEYGPMGMLSTAQVREFVLAKFPPVQLWNDTDSLVRLVSCMLLPGETPFDIGNGVFGRSTPGSGVMLLTDRGITLADRTGRGALEQVVRFGWPLVTEVRLLHRRRVGIAVSDVDLAAGGSRILFRGMLRAPALRMEDQIRRRISRGGGSSRS
;
A
#
# COMPACT_ATOMS: atom_id res chain seq x y z
N MET A 1 -42.76 -3.43 16.88
CA MET A 1 -41.98 -2.78 15.82
C MET A 1 -40.59 -3.38 15.83
N GLY A 2 -40.29 -4.30 14.91
CA GLY A 2 -38.98 -4.96 14.84
C GLY A 2 -37.96 -4.07 14.17
N GLY A 3 -37.20 -3.31 14.96
CA GLY A 3 -36.09 -2.49 14.46
C GLY A 3 -35.02 -3.41 13.88
N ARG A 4 -34.66 -3.19 12.61
CA ARG A 4 -33.48 -3.83 12.02
C ARG A 4 -32.26 -3.51 12.89
N PRO A 5 -31.33 -4.44 13.10
CA PRO A 5 -30.14 -4.18 13.91
C PRO A 5 -29.38 -3.00 13.29
N ASP A 6 -28.96 -2.05 14.11
CA ASP A 6 -28.13 -0.88 13.75
C ASP A 6 -26.68 -1.28 13.36
N ARG A 7 -26.49 -2.57 13.08
CA ARG A 7 -25.24 -3.26 12.79
C ARG A 7 -24.97 -3.29 11.28
N LEU A 8 -23.72 -3.04 10.90
CA LEU A 8 -23.19 -3.23 9.55
C LEU A 8 -23.17 -4.72 9.18
N THR A 9 -23.46 -5.03 7.91
CA THR A 9 -23.25 -6.37 7.36
C THR A 9 -21.76 -6.67 7.23
N GLU A 10 -21.35 -7.94 7.16
CA GLU A 10 -19.93 -8.29 6.95
C GLU A 10 -19.39 -7.74 5.62
N ALA A 11 -20.23 -7.64 4.58
CA ALA A 11 -19.86 -7.00 3.32
C ALA A 11 -19.57 -5.50 3.52
N GLU A 12 -20.42 -4.80 4.26
CA GLU A 12 -20.22 -3.38 4.59
C GLU A 12 -18.99 -3.18 5.49
N VAL A 13 -18.76 -4.03 6.48
CA VAL A 13 -17.57 -3.99 7.35
C VAL A 13 -16.31 -4.22 6.53
N THR A 14 -16.31 -5.21 5.65
CA THR A 14 -15.17 -5.52 4.78
C THR A 14 -14.90 -4.35 3.84
N GLU A 15 -15.94 -3.75 3.29
CA GLU A 15 -15.81 -2.64 2.36
C GLU A 15 -15.37 -1.34 3.04
N LEU A 16 -15.93 -1.01 4.20
CA LEU A 16 -15.46 0.08 5.05
C LEU A 16 -13.99 -0.16 5.44
N ALA A 17 -13.63 -1.39 5.79
CA ALA A 17 -12.25 -1.72 6.11
C ALA A 17 -11.32 -1.60 4.91
N ARG A 18 -11.81 -1.87 3.70
CA ARG A 18 -11.07 -1.78 2.44
C ARG A 18 -10.81 -0.34 2.02
N VAL A 19 -11.82 0.53 2.11
CA VAL A 19 -11.72 1.92 1.60
C VAL A 19 -11.39 2.96 2.67
N LEU A 20 -11.72 2.71 3.94
CA LEU A 20 -11.40 3.54 5.11
C LEU A 20 -10.37 2.82 5.98
N TYR A 21 -9.27 2.42 5.35
CA TYR A 21 -8.22 1.60 5.98
C TYR A 21 -7.20 2.40 6.80
N HIS A 22 -7.22 3.73 6.67
CA HIS A 22 -6.45 4.63 7.51
C HIS A 22 -7.31 5.14 8.67
N LEU A 23 -6.74 5.13 9.88
CA LEU A 23 -7.41 5.61 11.09
C LEU A 23 -8.01 7.02 10.91
N GLY A 24 -7.28 7.95 10.30
CA GLY A 24 -7.78 9.31 10.10
C GLY A 24 -9.05 9.38 9.25
N ASP A 25 -9.13 8.58 8.19
CA ASP A 25 -10.29 8.55 7.29
C ASP A 25 -11.47 7.85 7.96
N ALA A 26 -11.21 6.73 8.65
CA ALA A 26 -12.21 6.03 9.46
C ALA A 26 -12.77 6.92 10.57
N LEU A 27 -11.91 7.60 11.33
CA LEU A 27 -12.31 8.59 12.33
C LEU A 27 -13.10 9.73 11.70
N GLY A 28 -12.70 10.23 10.54
CA GLY A 28 -13.44 11.29 9.85
C GLY A 28 -14.84 10.86 9.45
N VAL A 29 -15.03 9.63 8.96
CA VAL A 29 -16.36 9.09 8.64
C VAL A 29 -17.20 8.89 9.91
N LEU A 30 -16.58 8.39 10.98
CA LEU A 30 -17.25 8.19 12.26
C LEU A 30 -17.67 9.52 12.91
N ASP A 31 -16.83 10.56 12.82
CA ASP A 31 -17.10 11.91 13.30
C ASP A 31 -18.24 12.56 12.52
N GLU A 32 -18.24 12.45 11.18
CA GLU A 32 -19.36 12.90 10.32
C GLU A 32 -20.65 12.11 10.58
N ALA A 33 -20.53 10.83 10.93
CA ALA A 33 -21.64 10.00 11.39
C ALA A 33 -22.09 10.36 12.82
N GLY A 34 -21.41 11.27 13.52
CA GLY A 34 -21.74 11.75 14.86
C GLY A 34 -21.32 10.83 16.00
N ALA A 35 -20.31 9.98 15.77
CA ALA A 35 -19.71 9.16 16.81
C ALA A 35 -18.83 9.99 17.74
N ASP A 36 -18.97 9.75 19.05
CA ASP A 36 -18.09 10.35 20.06
C ASP A 36 -16.71 9.69 20.04
N ARG A 37 -15.66 10.47 19.75
CA ARG A 37 -14.28 10.01 19.67
C ARG A 37 -13.78 9.36 20.95
N SER A 38 -14.31 9.74 22.12
CA SER A 38 -13.93 9.16 23.41
C SER A 38 -14.43 7.73 23.62
N ARG A 39 -15.43 7.32 22.82
CA ARG A 39 -16.07 6.00 22.87
C ARG A 39 -15.61 5.06 21.75
N LEU A 40 -14.67 5.50 20.92
CA LEU A 40 -14.13 4.71 19.82
C LEU A 40 -13.03 3.76 20.31
N PRO A 41 -12.90 2.57 19.69
CA PRO A 41 -11.87 1.61 20.06
C PRO A 41 -10.48 2.15 19.71
N HIS A 42 -9.49 1.75 20.51
CA HIS A 42 -8.09 2.07 20.22
C HIS A 42 -7.60 1.31 18.98
N TRP A 43 -6.93 2.03 18.07
CA TRP A 43 -6.42 1.48 16.81
C TRP A 43 -5.01 0.88 16.92
N GLN A 44 -4.30 1.07 18.03
CA GLN A 44 -2.89 0.69 18.15
C GLN A 44 -2.69 -0.82 17.94
N GLY A 45 -2.06 -1.19 16.81
CA GLY A 45 -1.72 -2.57 16.47
C GLY A 45 -2.85 -3.38 15.83
N ARG A 46 -4.02 -2.79 15.57
CA ARG A 46 -5.16 -3.46 14.93
C ARG A 46 -5.21 -3.16 13.43
N SER A 47 -5.65 -4.16 12.67
CA SER A 47 -5.99 -3.99 11.26
C SER A 47 -7.26 -3.15 11.12
N SER A 48 -7.42 -2.50 9.97
CA SER A 48 -8.66 -1.79 9.62
C SER A 48 -9.90 -2.68 9.77
N LEU A 49 -9.79 -3.96 9.37
CA LEU A 49 -10.89 -4.92 9.48
C LEU A 49 -11.27 -5.20 10.93
N GLU A 50 -10.29 -5.38 11.83
CA GLU A 50 -10.55 -5.55 13.26
C GLU A 50 -11.17 -4.30 13.87
N PHE A 51 -10.70 -3.11 13.47
CA PHE A 51 -11.31 -1.85 13.92
C PHE A 51 -12.77 -1.74 13.50
N TRP A 52 -13.10 -1.96 12.22
CA TRP A 52 -14.48 -1.88 11.74
C TRP A 52 -15.38 -2.98 12.30
N ARG A 53 -14.83 -4.16 12.61
CA ARG A 53 -15.53 -5.20 13.36
C ARG A 53 -15.85 -4.77 14.78
N GLU A 54 -14.91 -4.11 15.47
CA GLU A 54 -15.17 -3.58 16.81
C GLU A 54 -16.18 -2.43 16.80
N ILE A 55 -16.12 -1.53 15.80
CA ILE A 55 -17.17 -0.54 15.57
C ILE A 55 -18.52 -1.24 15.36
N ASN A 56 -18.54 -2.35 14.62
CA ASN A 56 -19.77 -3.11 14.38
C ASN A 56 -20.34 -3.73 15.67
N VAL A 57 -19.48 -4.19 16.58
CA VAL A 57 -19.86 -4.66 17.92
C VAL A 57 -20.43 -3.51 18.76
N LEU A 58 -19.82 -2.32 18.70
CA LEU A 58 -20.32 -1.15 19.41
C LEU A 58 -21.67 -0.66 18.85
N LEU A 59 -21.87 -0.74 17.54
CA LEU A 59 -23.15 -0.43 16.89
C LEU A 59 -24.27 -1.33 17.39
N ASP A 60 -24.00 -2.63 17.52
CA ASP A 60 -24.92 -3.61 18.09
C ASP A 60 -25.24 -3.29 19.56
N ALA A 61 -24.25 -2.76 20.30
CA ALA A 61 -24.42 -2.26 21.66
C ALA A 61 -25.09 -0.87 21.75
N GLY A 62 -25.52 -0.28 20.63
CA GLY A 62 -26.25 0.99 20.60
C GLY A 62 -25.41 2.23 20.90
N PHE A 63 -24.09 2.18 20.66
CA PHE A 63 -23.23 3.34 20.94
C PHE A 63 -23.57 4.58 20.09
N LEU A 64 -24.16 4.34 18.91
CA LEU A 64 -24.57 5.35 17.95
C LEU A 64 -25.94 4.98 17.36
N ALA A 65 -26.97 5.78 17.65
CA ALA A 65 -28.31 5.60 17.11
C ALA A 65 -28.33 5.79 15.58
N ASP A 66 -29.07 4.93 14.86
CA ASP A 66 -29.08 4.82 13.40
C ASP A 66 -27.67 4.60 12.81
N GLY A 67 -26.77 4.00 13.59
CA GLY A 67 -25.34 4.11 13.34
C GLY A 67 -24.90 3.52 12.00
N ARG A 68 -25.44 2.36 11.61
CA ARG A 68 -25.24 1.80 10.26
C ARG A 68 -25.60 2.82 9.16
N ARG A 69 -26.81 3.38 9.21
CA ARG A 69 -27.31 4.32 8.18
C ARG A 69 -26.43 5.57 8.11
N ARG A 70 -26.05 6.11 9.26
CA ARG A 70 -25.24 7.35 9.36
C ARG A 70 -23.82 7.12 8.84
N ILE A 71 -23.20 5.99 9.19
CA ILE A 71 -21.86 5.62 8.72
C ILE A 71 -21.85 5.39 7.21
N LEU A 72 -22.79 4.62 6.67
CA LEU A 72 -22.87 4.37 5.23
C LEU A 72 -23.18 5.65 4.43
N THR A 73 -24.02 6.54 4.97
CA THR A 73 -24.29 7.84 4.33
C THR A 73 -23.03 8.71 4.29
N ALA A 74 -22.26 8.76 5.38
CA ALA A 74 -20.99 9.50 5.42
C ALA A 74 -19.94 8.87 4.48
N ALA A 75 -19.87 7.54 4.43
CA ALA A 75 -19.00 6.81 3.51
C ALA A 75 -19.39 7.04 2.04
N ALA A 76 -20.67 7.01 1.69
CA ALA A 76 -21.17 7.25 0.34
C ALA A 76 -20.89 8.68 -0.16
N ARG A 77 -20.91 9.69 0.74
CA ARG A 77 -20.51 11.05 0.38
C ARG A 77 -19.04 11.15 -0.02
N ARG A 78 -18.18 10.31 0.57
CA ARG A 78 -16.74 10.27 0.26
C ARG A 78 -16.41 9.31 -0.89
N PHE A 79 -17.23 8.28 -1.10
CA PHE A 79 -17.07 7.26 -2.15
C PHE A 79 -18.38 7.08 -2.93
N PRO A 80 -18.77 8.04 -3.78
CA PRO A 80 -20.07 8.06 -4.44
C PRO A 80 -20.27 6.95 -5.49
N VAL A 81 -19.17 6.36 -5.99
CA VAL A 81 -19.19 5.26 -6.97
C VAL A 81 -19.14 3.88 -6.27
N ASN A 82 -19.09 3.84 -4.94
CA ASN A 82 -19.02 2.59 -4.20
C ASN A 82 -20.42 2.02 -3.98
N GLU A 83 -20.74 0.97 -4.75
CA GLU A 83 -22.07 0.35 -4.78
C GLU A 83 -22.50 -0.26 -3.43
N VAL A 84 -21.55 -0.62 -2.55
CA VAL A 84 -21.83 -1.18 -1.22
C VAL A 84 -22.35 -0.12 -0.25
N PHE A 85 -22.00 1.15 -0.45
CA PHE A 85 -22.46 2.26 0.40
C PHE A 85 -23.73 2.92 -0.12
N GLY A 86 -24.15 2.57 -1.33
CA GLY A 86 -25.41 3.00 -1.92
C GLY A 86 -26.62 2.30 -1.29
N PRO A 87 -27.82 2.86 -1.46
CA PRO A 87 -29.05 2.21 -1.01
C PRO A 87 -29.35 0.99 -1.90
N GLY A 88 -28.83 -0.17 -1.51
CA GLY A 88 -29.24 -1.54 -1.86
C GLY A 88 -29.63 -1.84 -3.30
N ALA A 89 -28.80 -2.60 -4.02
CA ALA A 89 -29.24 -3.40 -5.16
C ALA A 89 -28.79 -4.86 -4.97
N ASP A 90 -29.77 -5.76 -5.04
CA ASP A 90 -29.62 -7.21 -5.19
C ASP A 90 -28.56 -7.53 -6.26
N LEU A 91 -27.59 -8.37 -5.90
CA LEU A 91 -26.55 -8.84 -6.81
C LEU A 91 -27.10 -9.97 -7.70
N PRO A 92 -26.96 -9.93 -9.05
CA PRO A 92 -27.08 -11.14 -9.87
C PRO A 92 -25.81 -12.01 -9.72
N PRO A 93 -25.91 -13.35 -9.92
CA PRO A 93 -24.79 -14.26 -9.67
C PRO A 93 -23.65 -14.09 -10.70
N PRO A 94 -22.43 -14.54 -10.37
CA PRO A 94 -21.25 -14.33 -11.19
C PRO A 94 -21.31 -15.21 -12.44
N THR A 95 -21.39 -14.59 -13.62
CA THR A 95 -21.19 -15.28 -14.89
C THR A 95 -19.69 -15.36 -15.17
N GLU A 96 -19.12 -16.54 -15.00
CA GLU A 96 -17.86 -16.93 -15.63
C GLU A 96 -18.07 -17.10 -17.14
N GLY A 97 -17.13 -16.58 -17.94
CA GLY A 97 -17.10 -16.83 -19.40
C GLY A 97 -16.39 -15.72 -20.16
N GLY A 98 -15.17 -15.99 -20.62
CA GLY A 98 -14.24 -14.99 -21.14
C GLY A 98 -14.57 -14.41 -22.52
N SER A 99 -13.81 -13.40 -22.93
CA SER A 99 -12.75 -13.60 -23.94
C SER A 99 -11.98 -12.30 -24.21
N ALA A 100 -10.66 -12.47 -24.35
CA ALA A 100 -9.73 -11.78 -25.22
C ALA A 100 -9.94 -10.29 -25.54
N THR A 101 -8.98 -9.48 -25.09
CA THR A 101 -8.22 -8.66 -26.04
C THR A 101 -6.77 -8.56 -25.56
N GLU A 102 -5.96 -9.49 -26.07
CA GLU A 102 -4.55 -9.22 -26.32
C GLU A 102 -4.47 -8.02 -27.25
N TYR A 103 -3.82 -6.95 -26.80
CA TYR A 103 -2.86 -6.12 -27.55
C TYR A 103 -2.21 -5.17 -26.53
N GLY A 104 -1.13 -5.62 -25.88
CA GLY A 104 -0.20 -4.71 -25.22
C GLY A 104 0.93 -4.39 -26.20
N PRO A 105 1.22 -3.12 -26.52
CA PRO A 105 2.31 -2.78 -27.44
C PRO A 105 3.66 -3.23 -26.86
N MET A 106 4.58 -3.56 -27.76
CA MET A 106 5.95 -4.03 -27.49
C MET A 106 6.59 -3.35 -26.27
N GLY A 107 7.01 -4.17 -25.29
CA GLY A 107 7.95 -3.79 -24.24
C GLY A 107 7.35 -3.43 -22.88
N MET A 108 6.03 -3.43 -22.67
CA MET A 108 5.46 -3.30 -21.33
C MET A 108 5.28 -4.68 -20.68
N LEU A 109 5.78 -4.84 -19.44
CA LEU A 109 5.41 -5.98 -18.62
C LEU A 109 3.90 -5.99 -18.41
N SER A 110 3.27 -7.12 -18.66
CA SER A 110 1.83 -7.26 -18.44
C SER A 110 1.51 -7.15 -16.94
N THR A 111 0.28 -6.76 -16.62
CA THR A 111 -0.20 -6.72 -15.22
C THR A 111 0.00 -8.07 -14.51
N ALA A 112 -0.13 -9.18 -15.24
CA ALA A 112 0.11 -10.52 -14.72
C ALA A 112 1.59 -10.75 -14.34
N GLN A 113 2.52 -10.32 -15.20
CA GLN A 113 3.96 -10.41 -14.93
C GLN A 113 4.37 -9.53 -13.75
N VAL A 114 3.81 -8.32 -13.64
CA VAL A 114 4.05 -7.44 -12.48
C VAL A 114 3.50 -8.06 -11.19
N ARG A 115 2.31 -8.69 -11.26
CA ARG A 115 1.72 -9.42 -10.12
C ARG A 115 2.58 -10.59 -9.68
N GLU A 116 3.03 -11.41 -10.60
CA GLU A 116 3.93 -12.54 -10.32
C GLU A 116 5.22 -12.05 -9.64
N PHE A 117 5.83 -10.99 -10.17
CA PHE A 117 7.00 -10.35 -9.58
C PHE A 117 6.75 -9.88 -8.14
N VAL A 118 5.64 -9.16 -7.91
CA VAL A 118 5.26 -8.65 -6.58
C VAL A 118 5.09 -9.81 -5.61
N LEU A 119 4.32 -10.84 -5.96
CA LEU A 119 4.08 -11.99 -5.09
C LEU A 119 5.37 -12.78 -4.78
N ALA A 120 6.28 -12.87 -5.74
CA ALA A 120 7.54 -13.60 -5.56
C ALA A 120 8.56 -12.85 -4.69
N LYS A 121 8.59 -11.52 -4.73
CA LYS A 121 9.66 -10.71 -4.12
C LYS A 121 9.22 -9.93 -2.88
N PHE A 122 7.95 -9.59 -2.79
CA PHE A 122 7.39 -8.82 -1.69
C PHE A 122 7.00 -9.75 -0.53
N PRO A 123 7.67 -9.68 0.64
CA PRO A 123 7.40 -10.59 1.75
C PRO A 123 5.99 -10.41 2.33
N PRO A 124 5.32 -11.49 2.76
CA PRO A 124 3.95 -11.44 3.28
C PRO A 124 3.82 -10.64 4.59
N VAL A 125 4.93 -10.44 5.31
CA VAL A 125 5.00 -9.64 6.55
C VAL A 125 5.11 -8.13 6.30
N GLN A 126 5.25 -7.68 5.05
CA GLN A 126 5.22 -6.25 4.72
C GLN A 126 3.76 -5.81 4.54
N LEU A 127 3.31 -4.93 5.44
CA LEU A 127 1.95 -4.38 5.54
C LEU A 127 1.57 -3.57 4.29
N TRP A 128 1.26 -4.26 3.20
CA TRP A 128 0.65 -3.67 2.01
C TRP A 128 -0.78 -4.19 1.89
N ASN A 129 -1.75 -3.27 1.97
CA ASN A 129 -3.16 -3.59 2.21
C ASN A 129 -3.82 -4.43 1.10
N ASP A 130 -3.31 -4.34 -0.13
CA ASP A 130 -3.88 -5.00 -1.30
C ASP A 130 -2.78 -5.23 -2.35
N THR A 131 -2.62 -6.49 -2.77
CA THR A 131 -1.68 -6.89 -3.82
C THR A 131 -1.95 -6.13 -5.11
N ASP A 132 -3.22 -5.87 -5.45
CA ASP A 132 -3.59 -5.21 -6.70
C ASP A 132 -3.17 -3.74 -6.69
N SER A 133 -3.29 -3.08 -5.55
CA SER A 133 -2.78 -1.72 -5.32
C SER A 133 -1.26 -1.66 -5.42
N LEU A 134 -0.54 -2.67 -4.90
CA LEU A 134 0.92 -2.75 -5.06
C LEU A 134 1.30 -3.01 -6.52
N VAL A 135 0.58 -3.88 -7.21
CA VAL A 135 0.78 -4.16 -8.65
C VAL A 135 0.57 -2.89 -9.47
N ARG A 136 -0.53 -2.17 -9.25
CA ARG A 136 -0.78 -0.87 -9.90
C ARG A 136 0.34 0.13 -9.62
N LEU A 137 0.78 0.22 -8.37
CA LEU A 137 1.88 1.11 -7.99
C LEU A 137 3.17 0.76 -8.75
N VAL A 138 3.57 -0.51 -8.74
CA VAL A 138 4.78 -0.98 -9.43
C VAL A 138 4.67 -0.75 -10.92
N SER A 139 3.49 -1.00 -11.51
CA SER A 139 3.22 -0.68 -12.92
C SER A 139 3.40 0.81 -13.23
N CYS A 140 2.98 1.72 -12.33
CA CYS A 140 3.21 3.16 -12.50
C CYS A 140 4.68 3.58 -12.29
N MET A 141 5.44 2.80 -11.52
CA MET A 141 6.87 3.07 -11.27
C MET A 141 7.73 2.69 -12.47
N LEU A 142 7.34 1.65 -13.21
CA LEU A 142 8.06 1.12 -14.38
C LEU A 142 7.90 1.99 -15.62
N LEU A 143 9.00 2.26 -16.31
CA LEU A 143 9.03 2.83 -17.65
C LEU A 143 8.82 1.73 -18.72
N PRO A 144 8.41 2.10 -19.94
CA PRO A 144 8.33 1.14 -21.06
C PRO A 144 9.68 0.45 -21.29
N GLY A 145 9.67 -0.89 -21.33
CA GLY A 145 10.85 -1.74 -21.51
C GLY A 145 11.72 -1.89 -20.26
N GLU A 146 11.27 -1.44 -19.09
CA GLU A 146 11.99 -1.57 -17.83
C GLU A 146 11.61 -2.89 -17.12
N THR A 147 12.60 -3.62 -16.62
CA THR A 147 12.41 -4.92 -15.97
C THR A 147 12.77 -4.80 -14.49
N PRO A 148 11.80 -4.97 -13.56
CA PRO A 148 12.06 -5.00 -12.14
C PRO A 148 12.71 -6.33 -11.73
N PHE A 149 13.56 -6.30 -10.70
CA PHE A 149 14.17 -7.53 -10.17
C PHE A 149 14.21 -7.62 -8.65
N ASP A 150 14.01 -6.52 -7.92
CA ASP A 150 13.78 -6.56 -6.46
C ASP A 150 12.87 -5.41 -6.01
N ILE A 151 12.20 -5.61 -4.88
CA ILE A 151 11.26 -4.65 -4.31
C ILE A 151 11.30 -4.72 -2.79
N GLY A 152 11.16 -3.57 -2.13
CA GLY A 152 11.10 -3.49 -0.68
C GLY A 152 10.21 -2.35 -0.20
N ASN A 153 9.49 -2.59 0.89
CA ASN A 153 8.72 -1.58 1.61
C ASN A 153 9.54 -0.89 2.70
N GLY A 154 9.23 0.39 2.95
CA GLY A 154 9.74 1.16 4.07
C GLY A 154 9.17 2.57 4.08
N VAL A 155 9.99 3.55 4.42
CA VAL A 155 9.60 4.96 4.52
C VAL A 155 10.57 5.81 3.73
N PHE A 156 10.05 6.65 2.87
CA PHE A 156 10.82 7.67 2.18
C PHE A 156 10.33 9.05 2.64
N GLY A 157 11.20 10.05 2.70
CA GLY A 157 10.80 11.42 3.08
C GLY A 157 10.19 11.57 4.48
N ARG A 158 9.12 12.38 4.58
CA ARG A 158 8.41 12.70 5.83
C ARG A 158 7.13 11.87 6.02
N SER A 159 6.91 10.88 5.18
CA SER A 159 5.64 10.18 5.11
C SER A 159 5.48 9.11 6.18
N THR A 160 4.27 8.59 6.28
CA THR A 160 3.91 7.58 7.28
C THR A 160 4.75 6.31 7.13
N PRO A 161 5.20 5.68 8.23
CA PRO A 161 5.99 4.46 8.12
C PRO A 161 5.30 3.36 7.32
N GLY A 162 5.95 2.81 6.29
CA GLY A 162 5.43 1.76 5.43
C GLY A 162 4.70 2.26 4.17
N SER A 163 4.66 3.58 3.90
CA SER A 163 4.07 4.13 2.66
C SER A 163 5.03 4.12 1.47
N GLY A 164 6.32 3.88 1.71
CA GLY A 164 7.37 3.94 0.70
C GLY A 164 7.65 2.59 0.03
N VAL A 165 7.90 2.62 -1.28
CA VAL A 165 8.44 1.49 -2.05
C VAL A 165 9.78 1.88 -2.63
N MET A 166 10.73 0.96 -2.50
CA MET A 166 11.93 0.94 -3.32
C MET A 166 11.80 -0.18 -4.34
N LEU A 167 11.98 0.14 -5.61
CA LEU A 167 11.97 -0.79 -6.73
C LEU A 167 13.34 -0.75 -7.41
N LEU A 168 13.98 -1.91 -7.58
CA LEU A 168 15.20 -2.04 -8.37
C LEU A 168 14.86 -2.60 -9.75
N THR A 169 15.40 -1.97 -10.78
CA THR A 169 15.16 -2.30 -12.17
C THR A 169 16.45 -2.40 -12.94
N ASP A 170 16.41 -3.00 -14.13
CA ASP A 170 17.55 -3.02 -15.04
C ASP A 170 18.11 -1.63 -15.36
N ARG A 171 17.28 -0.57 -15.33
CA ARG A 171 17.66 0.83 -15.58
C ARG A 171 18.11 1.60 -14.35
N GLY A 172 17.67 1.24 -13.15
CA GLY A 172 18.06 1.98 -11.96
C GLY A 172 17.29 1.63 -10.69
N ILE A 173 17.13 2.64 -9.84
CA ILE A 173 16.39 2.59 -8.59
C ILE A 173 15.23 3.59 -8.69
N THR A 174 14.01 3.12 -8.43
CA THR A 174 12.83 3.99 -8.29
C THR A 174 12.35 3.94 -6.84
N LEU A 175 12.26 5.10 -6.21
CA LEU A 175 11.65 5.30 -4.91
C LEU A 175 10.29 5.95 -5.13
N ALA A 176 9.27 5.41 -4.51
CA ALA A 176 7.94 5.96 -4.52
C ALA A 176 7.43 6.08 -3.11
N ASP A 177 6.59 7.07 -2.89
CA ASP A 177 5.89 7.27 -1.64
C ASP A 177 4.42 7.55 -1.89
N ARG A 178 3.59 7.13 -0.95
CA ARG A 178 2.15 7.25 -1.04
C ARG A 178 1.64 8.23 0.01
N THR A 179 0.77 9.14 -0.43
CA THR A 179 -0.06 9.93 0.49
C THR A 179 -1.00 9.00 1.27
N GLY A 180 -1.51 9.48 2.41
CA GLY A 180 -2.60 8.82 3.14
C GLY A 180 -3.88 8.60 2.31
N ARG A 181 -4.01 9.19 1.11
CA ARG A 181 -5.16 9.00 0.20
C ARG A 181 -4.92 7.97 -0.90
N GLY A 182 -3.80 7.25 -0.88
CA GLY A 182 -3.49 6.21 -1.87
C GLY A 182 -2.81 6.70 -3.15
N ALA A 183 -2.70 8.02 -3.35
CA ALA A 183 -2.00 8.60 -4.49
C ALA A 183 -0.48 8.66 -4.25
N LEU A 184 0.31 8.46 -5.31
CA LEU A 184 1.75 8.69 -5.34
C LEU A 184 2.05 10.16 -5.02
N GLU A 185 2.70 10.41 -3.88
CA GLU A 185 3.09 11.78 -3.48
C GLU A 185 4.40 12.18 -4.12
N GLN A 186 5.36 11.26 -4.13
CA GLN A 186 6.70 11.52 -4.61
C GLN A 186 7.24 10.27 -5.30
N VAL A 187 7.74 10.44 -6.53
CA VAL A 187 8.48 9.41 -7.26
C VAL A 187 9.84 9.97 -7.61
N VAL A 188 10.89 9.29 -7.17
CA VAL A 188 12.27 9.68 -7.43
C VAL A 188 13.00 8.53 -8.11
N ARG A 189 13.69 8.82 -9.21
CA ARG A 189 14.36 7.83 -10.05
C ARG A 189 15.84 8.14 -10.17
N PHE A 190 16.66 7.11 -10.05
CA PHE A 190 18.11 7.19 -10.20
C PHE A 190 18.56 6.14 -11.20
N GLY A 191 19.17 6.57 -12.30
CA GLY A 191 19.89 5.63 -13.17
C GLY A 191 21.09 5.04 -12.45
N TRP A 192 21.45 3.79 -12.77
CA TRP A 192 22.62 3.13 -12.17
C TRP A 192 23.91 3.95 -12.18
N PRO A 193 24.27 4.70 -13.25
CA PRO A 193 25.49 5.51 -13.25
C PRO A 193 25.52 6.61 -12.18
N LEU A 194 24.35 7.04 -11.68
CA LEU A 194 24.26 8.05 -10.64
C LEU A 194 24.39 7.45 -9.24
N VAL A 195 24.15 6.15 -9.07
CA VAL A 195 24.21 5.46 -7.77
C VAL A 195 25.65 5.09 -7.48
N THR A 196 26.22 5.70 -6.45
CA THR A 196 27.65 5.56 -6.11
C THR A 196 27.89 4.75 -4.85
N GLU A 197 26.92 4.73 -3.94
CA GLU A 197 27.06 4.05 -2.67
C GLU A 197 25.70 3.59 -2.11
N VAL A 198 25.72 2.45 -1.42
CA VAL A 198 24.63 1.98 -0.56
C VAL A 198 25.20 1.54 0.79
N ARG A 199 24.49 1.87 1.88
CA ARG A 199 24.81 1.43 3.24
C ARG A 199 23.54 1.02 3.97
N LEU A 200 23.65 0.01 4.82
CA LEU A 200 22.57 -0.36 5.74
C LEU A 200 22.86 0.17 7.13
N LEU A 201 21.92 0.95 7.67
CA LEU A 201 21.90 1.36 9.06
C LEU A 201 20.94 0.44 9.82
N HIS A 202 21.49 -0.39 10.69
CA HIS A 202 20.72 -1.40 11.40
C HIS A 202 19.89 -0.76 12.52
N ARG A 203 18.59 -1.07 12.56
CA ARG A 203 17.69 -0.66 13.65
C ARG A 203 16.90 -1.86 14.19
N ARG A 204 16.93 -2.07 15.50
CA ARG A 204 15.96 -2.96 16.14
C ARG A 204 14.73 -2.15 16.51
N ARG A 205 13.59 -2.52 15.94
CA ARG A 205 12.26 -2.10 16.43
C ARG A 205 11.66 -3.30 17.15
N VAL A 206 10.90 -3.07 18.22
CA VAL A 206 10.34 -4.11 19.11
C VAL A 206 9.88 -5.35 18.32
N GLY A 207 10.55 -6.49 18.51
CA GLY A 207 10.20 -7.78 17.90
C GLY A 207 10.51 -7.97 16.41
N ILE A 208 10.90 -6.94 15.66
CA ILE A 208 11.12 -7.02 14.19
C ILE A 208 12.45 -6.37 13.78
N ALA A 209 13.30 -7.13 13.09
CA ALA A 209 14.56 -6.62 12.56
C ALA A 209 14.32 -5.79 11.29
N VAL A 210 14.63 -4.49 11.36
CA VAL A 210 14.55 -3.55 10.24
C VAL A 210 15.90 -2.89 9.97
N SER A 211 16.07 -2.36 8.77
CA SER A 211 17.25 -1.60 8.37
C SER A 211 16.79 -0.35 7.63
N ASP A 212 17.52 0.75 7.84
CA ASP A 212 17.43 1.89 6.95
C ASP A 212 18.47 1.71 5.83
N VAL A 213 18.10 2.00 4.60
CA VAL A 213 18.96 1.99 3.42
C VAL A 213 19.38 3.43 3.13
N ASP A 214 20.66 3.75 3.32
CA ASP A 214 21.27 5.02 2.93
C ASP A 214 21.89 4.88 1.53
N LEU A 215 21.39 5.65 0.58
CA LEU A 215 21.79 5.65 -0.82
C LEU A 215 22.46 6.98 -1.18
N ALA A 216 23.66 6.93 -1.74
CA ALA A 216 24.27 8.11 -2.38
C ALA A 216 24.03 8.04 -3.89
N ALA A 217 23.24 8.99 -4.42
CA ALA A 217 22.92 9.06 -5.83
C ALA A 217 22.88 10.50 -6.35
N GLY A 218 23.55 10.77 -7.48
CA GLY A 218 23.50 12.07 -8.15
C GLY A 218 23.93 13.25 -7.27
N GLY A 219 24.93 13.04 -6.40
CA GLY A 219 25.40 14.05 -5.44
C GLY A 219 24.50 14.25 -4.20
N SER A 220 23.37 13.53 -4.11
CA SER A 220 22.46 13.57 -2.97
C SER A 220 22.55 12.29 -2.14
N ARG A 221 22.26 12.41 -0.84
CA ARG A 221 22.08 11.26 0.05
C ARG A 221 20.62 11.06 0.40
N ILE A 222 20.16 9.83 0.30
CA ILE A 222 18.75 9.44 0.43
C ILE A 222 18.64 8.34 1.45
N LEU A 223 17.81 8.59 2.47
CA LEU A 223 17.57 7.63 3.53
C LEU A 223 16.18 7.02 3.38
N PHE A 224 16.14 5.72 3.10
CA PHE A 224 14.92 4.92 3.06
C PHE A 224 14.81 4.08 4.33
N ARG A 225 13.85 4.39 5.21
CA ARG A 225 13.83 3.88 6.58
C ARG A 225 12.96 2.65 6.76
N GLY A 226 13.26 1.85 7.78
CA GLY A 226 12.33 0.85 8.30
C GLY A 226 12.02 -0.31 7.36
N MET A 227 12.91 -0.60 6.39
CA MET A 227 12.78 -1.77 5.54
C MET A 227 13.02 -3.04 6.35
N LEU A 228 12.27 -4.11 6.12
CA LEU A 228 12.58 -5.40 6.74
C LEU A 228 14.02 -5.81 6.40
N ARG A 229 14.72 -6.39 7.38
CA ARG A 229 16.15 -6.69 7.25
C ARG A 229 16.48 -7.60 6.08
N ALA A 230 15.68 -8.64 5.83
CA ALA A 230 15.95 -9.58 4.75
C ALA A 230 15.88 -8.91 3.35
N PRO A 231 14.80 -8.19 2.99
CA PRO A 231 14.79 -7.35 1.79
C PRO A 231 15.94 -6.34 1.73
N ALA A 232 16.24 -5.65 2.83
CA ALA A 232 17.31 -4.65 2.86
C ALA A 232 18.69 -5.24 2.50
N LEU A 233 19.01 -6.42 3.05
CA LEU A 233 20.26 -7.13 2.73
C LEU A 233 20.31 -7.57 1.26
N ARG A 234 19.21 -8.11 0.72
CA ARG A 234 19.16 -8.49 -0.70
C ARG A 234 19.36 -7.29 -1.61
N MET A 235 18.66 -6.20 -1.34
CA MET A 235 18.72 -4.98 -2.16
C MET A 235 20.10 -4.33 -2.08
N GLU A 236 20.71 -4.25 -0.90
CA GLU A 236 22.09 -3.78 -0.75
C GLU A 236 23.05 -4.57 -1.64
N ASP A 237 23.01 -5.90 -1.55
CA ASP A 237 23.90 -6.77 -2.30
C ASP A 237 23.69 -6.65 -3.82
N GLN A 238 22.44 -6.52 -4.28
CA GLN A 238 22.14 -6.25 -5.69
C GLN A 238 22.69 -4.89 -6.16
N ILE A 239 22.51 -3.84 -5.36
CA ILE A 239 23.01 -2.50 -5.67
C ILE A 239 24.55 -2.50 -5.71
N ARG A 240 25.21 -3.10 -4.72
CA ARG A 240 26.68 -3.22 -4.69
C ARG A 240 27.22 -3.94 -5.92
N ARG A 241 26.60 -5.07 -6.31
CA ARG A 241 26.99 -5.82 -7.52
C ARG A 241 26.85 -4.99 -8.80
N ARG A 242 25.83 -4.13 -8.89
CA ARG A 242 25.64 -3.23 -10.04
C ARG A 242 26.65 -2.10 -10.08
N ILE A 243 26.93 -1.46 -8.94
CA ILE A 243 27.97 -0.41 -8.82
C ILE A 243 29.32 -0.96 -9.28
N SER A 244 29.71 -2.15 -8.79
CA SER A 244 30.99 -2.77 -9.17
C SER A 244 31.08 -3.15 -10.65
N ARG A 245 29.95 -3.46 -11.30
CA ARG A 245 29.91 -3.75 -12.75
C ARG A 245 29.95 -2.47 -13.61
N GLY A 246 29.31 -1.39 -13.15
CA GLY A 246 29.30 -0.09 -13.85
C GLY A 246 30.65 0.64 -13.80
N GLY A 247 31.46 0.41 -12.76
CA GLY A 247 32.80 0.98 -12.62
C GLY A 247 33.87 0.41 -13.56
N GLY A 248 33.54 -0.61 -14.36
CA GLY A 248 34.48 -1.27 -15.28
C GLY A 248 34.61 -0.64 -16.67
N SER A 249 33.72 0.28 -17.07
CA SER A 249 33.70 0.86 -18.43
C SER A 249 34.34 2.25 -18.55
N SER A 250 35.25 2.64 -17.66
CA SER A 250 35.99 3.91 -17.79
C SER A 250 37.49 3.76 -17.54
N ARG A 251 38.10 2.72 -18.10
CA ARG A 251 39.54 2.66 -18.42
C ARG A 251 39.77 1.81 -19.66
N SER A 252 39.71 2.42 -20.83
CA SER A 252 40.45 2.04 -22.05
C SER A 252 40.43 3.22 -23.00
#